data_AF-A0AAW5ESA1-F1
#
_entry.id   AF-A0AAW5ESA1-F1
#
_cell.length_a   1.000
_cell.length_b   1.000
_cell.length_c   1.000
_cell.angle_alpha   90.00
_cell.angle_beta   90.00
_cell.angle_gamma   90.00
#
_symmetry.space_group_name_H-M   'P 1'
#
loop_
_entity.id
_entity.type
_entity.pdbx_description
1 polymer ?
#
loop_
_entity_poly.entity_id
_entity_poly.type
_entity_poly.pdbx_seq_one_letter_code
_entity_poly.pdbx_strand_id
1 'polypeptide(L)'
;MQISSRAAVAFLITCSLTSPGHAQPVSPDIAQEMNDLRSAIKTELGSQAVHLNSNLTDKDLAQAKQILDGTHLWPDTPQIILVVDRSERVQRLWIAVGGGELEKLTALGSVRVSTGRPGRTEHFRTPVGVFINDGQIYGYRAQGTKNEFGVRGNGNKGMRVWDFGWQTTEDWRKKDTVAVVRLEMHATDPDLLEGRLGRSDSEGCIRIPSRFNTFLDHHGLIDRDLDHLIHDGQNARALQALLGASHDPAPLAGDRVVVIDSSQTDAQLSDPERARKIQDDFAKFLAQSQNPNPNPNPNPNPNPNSAPAPAPAPAPAPAPAPAPAPAPAPAPAPAPAPAQGEPAAEDTTTL
;
A
#
# COMPACT_ATOMS: atom_id res chain seq x y z
N MET A 1 8.55 65.71 -49.78
CA MET A 1 7.97 64.43 -50.23
C MET A 1 9.10 63.45 -50.46
N GLN A 2 9.41 62.63 -49.45
CA GLN A 2 10.48 61.62 -49.51
C GLN A 2 9.81 60.24 -49.60
N ILE A 3 10.17 59.50 -50.63
CA ILE A 3 9.73 58.13 -50.90
C ILE A 3 10.69 57.21 -50.13
N SER A 4 10.16 56.39 -49.23
CA SER A 4 10.92 55.40 -48.47
C SER A 4 10.95 54.07 -49.21
N SER A 5 12.16 53.58 -49.52
CA SER A 5 12.42 52.27 -50.13
C SER A 5 12.58 51.22 -49.03
N ARG A 6 11.83 50.13 -49.14
CA ARG A 6 11.90 48.94 -48.27
C ARG A 6 13.19 48.16 -48.51
N ALA A 7 13.94 47.86 -47.46
CA ALA A 7 14.98 46.84 -47.44
C ALA A 7 14.40 45.55 -46.81
N ALA A 8 14.47 44.44 -47.55
CA ALA A 8 14.13 43.11 -47.07
C ALA A 8 15.34 42.49 -46.36
N VAL A 9 15.18 42.12 -45.09
CA VAL A 9 16.19 41.36 -44.33
C VAL A 9 15.81 39.89 -44.42
N ALA A 10 16.66 39.09 -45.06
CA ALA A 10 16.54 37.63 -45.08
C ALA A 10 17.08 37.06 -43.76
N PHE A 11 16.22 36.42 -42.97
CA PHE A 11 16.62 35.65 -41.80
C PHE A 11 17.09 34.26 -42.26
N LEU A 12 18.38 33.98 -42.10
CA LEU A 12 18.94 32.64 -42.21
C LEU A 12 18.51 31.82 -40.98
N ILE A 13 17.62 30.84 -41.18
CA ILE A 13 17.30 29.83 -40.18
C ILE A 13 18.46 28.83 -40.19
N THR A 14 19.32 28.89 -39.18
CA THR A 14 20.33 27.85 -38.94
C THR A 14 19.65 26.61 -38.37
N CYS A 15 19.44 25.62 -39.23
CA CYS A 15 19.05 24.27 -38.84
C CYS A 15 20.19 23.66 -38.01
N SER A 16 19.98 23.51 -36.70
CA SER A 16 20.90 22.80 -35.82
C SER A 16 20.61 21.31 -35.93
N LEU A 17 21.56 20.56 -36.49
CA LEU A 17 21.54 19.10 -36.55
C LEU A 17 21.69 18.55 -35.13
N THR A 18 20.64 17.91 -34.61
CA THR A 18 20.67 17.17 -33.35
C THR A 18 21.51 15.90 -33.51
N SER A 19 22.61 15.83 -32.78
CA SER A 19 23.40 14.59 -32.61
C SER A 19 22.67 13.64 -31.66
N PRO A 20 22.88 12.31 -31.77
CA PRO A 20 22.19 11.32 -30.93
C PRO A 20 22.56 11.49 -29.46
N GLY A 21 21.52 11.44 -28.61
CA GLY A 21 21.53 11.85 -27.21
C GLY A 21 22.54 11.11 -26.35
N HIS A 22 23.44 11.87 -25.73
CA HIS A 22 24.03 11.48 -24.47
C HIS A 22 23.03 11.89 -23.38
N ALA A 23 22.56 10.93 -22.58
CA ALA A 23 21.73 11.20 -21.42
C ALA A 23 22.38 12.32 -20.59
N GLN A 24 21.62 13.37 -20.28
CA GLN A 24 22.11 14.46 -19.45
C GLN A 24 22.48 13.89 -18.06
N PRO A 25 23.62 14.26 -17.48
CA PRO A 25 23.98 13.82 -16.14
C PRO A 25 22.93 14.34 -15.14
N VAL A 26 22.58 13.50 -14.15
CA VAL A 26 21.73 13.88 -13.02
C VAL A 26 22.28 15.15 -12.38
N SER A 27 21.40 16.10 -12.03
CA SER A 27 21.83 17.34 -11.39
C SER A 27 22.60 17.05 -10.09
N PRO A 28 23.64 17.83 -9.75
CA PRO A 28 24.41 17.61 -8.52
C PRO A 28 23.54 17.59 -7.25
N ASP A 29 22.48 18.40 -7.22
CA ASP A 29 21.56 18.50 -6.09
C ASP A 29 20.78 17.19 -5.90
N ILE A 30 20.21 16.64 -6.98
CA ILE A 30 19.48 15.35 -6.91
C ILE A 30 20.42 14.21 -6.53
N ALA A 31 21.64 14.20 -7.08
CA ALA A 31 22.62 13.19 -6.73
C ALA A 31 22.98 13.24 -5.23
N GLN A 32 23.09 14.45 -4.67
CA GLN A 32 23.32 14.64 -3.24
C GLN A 32 22.12 14.17 -2.40
N GLU A 33 20.90 14.55 -2.76
CA GLU A 33 19.67 14.13 -2.09
C GLU A 33 19.51 12.59 -2.11
N MET A 34 19.80 11.95 -3.24
CA MET A 34 19.82 10.48 -3.36
C MET A 34 20.86 9.84 -2.42
N ASN A 35 22.03 10.45 -2.26
CA ASN A 35 23.08 9.96 -1.37
C ASN A 35 22.70 10.13 0.11
N ASP A 36 22.13 11.28 0.47
CA ASP A 36 21.67 11.57 1.82
C ASP A 36 20.55 10.62 2.22
N LEU A 37 19.56 10.41 1.35
CA LEU A 37 18.49 9.45 1.60
C LEU A 37 19.02 8.01 1.66
N ARG A 38 19.99 7.61 0.83
CA ARG A 38 20.65 6.30 0.95
C ARG A 38 21.37 6.14 2.29
N SER A 39 21.97 7.20 2.81
CA SER A 39 22.60 7.23 4.13
C SER A 39 21.57 7.08 5.25
N ALA A 40 20.43 7.78 5.14
CA ALA A 40 19.30 7.66 6.07
C ALA A 40 18.73 6.24 6.06
N ILE A 41 18.46 5.65 4.88
CA ILE A 41 18.04 4.24 4.73
C ILE A 41 19.02 3.31 5.44
N LYS A 42 20.33 3.46 5.21
CA LYS A 42 21.35 2.61 5.83
C LYS A 42 21.36 2.73 7.35
N THR A 43 21.23 3.95 7.87
CA THR A 43 21.28 4.24 9.30
C THR A 43 20.02 3.78 10.02
N GLU A 44 18.87 4.10 9.45
CA GLU A 44 17.56 3.91 10.06
C GLU A 44 16.90 2.58 9.73
N LEU A 45 17.25 1.91 8.63
CA LEU A 45 16.72 0.57 8.29
C LEU A 45 17.79 -0.53 8.38
N GLY A 46 19.06 -0.14 8.48
CA GLY A 46 20.20 -1.05 8.58
C GLY A 46 20.87 -1.31 7.22
N SER A 47 22.12 -1.79 7.27
CA SER A 47 22.96 -2.01 6.08
C SER A 47 22.35 -2.95 5.05
N GLN A 48 21.57 -3.94 5.48
CA GLN A 48 20.91 -4.88 4.58
C GLN A 48 19.90 -4.20 3.66
N ALA A 49 19.30 -3.07 4.07
CA ALA A 49 18.34 -2.35 3.25
C ALA A 49 18.98 -1.69 2.03
N VAL A 50 20.28 -1.37 2.08
CA VAL A 50 21.02 -0.81 0.93
C VAL A 50 21.80 -1.87 0.14
N HIS A 51 21.74 -3.14 0.55
CA HIS A 51 22.36 -4.27 -0.17
C HIS A 51 21.38 -4.81 -1.22
N LEU A 52 21.50 -4.28 -2.45
CA LEU A 52 20.62 -4.63 -3.56
C LEU A 52 21.18 -5.78 -4.39
N ASN A 53 20.32 -6.73 -4.77
CA ASN A 53 20.64 -7.68 -5.84
C ASN A 53 20.42 -6.97 -7.17
N SER A 54 21.50 -6.61 -7.88
CA SER A 54 21.43 -5.81 -9.10
C SER A 54 20.53 -6.44 -10.16
N ASN A 55 20.71 -7.72 -10.47
CA ASN A 55 19.93 -8.41 -11.51
C ASN A 55 18.42 -8.41 -11.21
N LEU A 56 18.05 -8.70 -9.97
CA LEU A 56 16.65 -8.66 -9.56
C LEU A 56 16.11 -7.22 -9.59
N THR A 57 16.88 -6.28 -9.05
CA THR A 57 16.48 -4.87 -8.95
C THR A 57 16.29 -4.25 -10.33
N ASP A 58 17.24 -4.44 -11.24
CA ASP A 58 17.18 -3.87 -12.59
C ASP A 58 15.99 -4.45 -13.38
N LYS A 59 15.73 -5.77 -13.25
CA LYS A 59 14.58 -6.43 -13.88
C LYS A 59 13.26 -5.83 -13.39
N ASP A 60 13.08 -5.75 -12.07
CA ASP A 60 11.81 -5.37 -11.47
C ASP A 60 11.55 -3.86 -11.65
N LEU A 61 12.59 -3.03 -11.54
CA LEU A 61 12.49 -1.62 -11.88
C LEU A 61 12.21 -1.38 -13.37
N ALA A 62 12.73 -2.21 -14.28
CA ALA A 62 12.39 -2.12 -15.70
C ALA A 62 10.91 -2.45 -15.96
N GLN A 63 10.35 -3.44 -15.25
CA GLN A 63 8.92 -3.74 -15.34
C GLN A 63 8.05 -2.61 -14.76
N ALA A 64 8.46 -2.02 -13.63
CA ALA A 64 7.77 -0.86 -13.08
C ALA A 64 7.82 0.34 -14.04
N LYS A 65 8.98 0.55 -14.70
CA LYS A 65 9.13 1.54 -15.77
C LYS A 65 8.13 1.33 -16.90
N GLN A 66 7.94 0.09 -17.35
CA GLN A 66 6.96 -0.24 -18.40
C GLN A 66 5.52 0.08 -18.00
N ILE A 67 5.14 -0.17 -16.74
CA ILE A 67 3.82 0.22 -16.23
C ILE A 67 3.67 1.75 -16.23
N LEU A 68 4.66 2.48 -15.71
CA LEU A 68 4.65 3.95 -15.70
C LEU A 68 4.58 4.54 -17.11
N ASP A 69 5.35 4.01 -18.06
CA ASP A 69 5.32 4.39 -19.48
C ASP A 69 3.92 4.14 -20.09
N GLY A 70 3.37 2.92 -19.93
CA GLY A 70 2.10 2.53 -20.53
C GLY A 70 0.88 3.24 -19.93
N THR A 71 0.98 3.66 -18.67
CA THR A 71 -0.08 4.42 -17.96
C THR A 71 0.06 5.93 -18.11
N HIS A 72 1.21 6.42 -18.58
CA HIS A 72 1.56 7.84 -18.63
C HIS A 72 1.51 8.52 -17.25
N LEU A 73 1.86 7.78 -16.19
CA LEU A 73 1.80 8.25 -14.80
C LEU A 73 3.19 8.55 -14.20
N TRP A 74 4.18 8.86 -15.04
CA TRP A 74 5.46 9.39 -14.56
C TRP A 74 5.27 10.72 -13.83
N PRO A 75 6.00 10.97 -12.73
CA PRO A 75 6.09 12.32 -12.18
C PRO A 75 6.90 13.23 -13.11
N ASP A 76 6.46 14.47 -13.25
CA ASP A 76 7.10 15.50 -14.09
C ASP A 76 8.43 15.99 -13.50
N THR A 77 8.70 15.67 -12.23
CA THR A 77 9.95 16.01 -11.53
C THR A 77 10.54 14.76 -10.89
N PRO A 78 11.85 14.74 -10.60
CA PRO A 78 12.50 13.67 -9.87
C PRO A 78 11.87 13.48 -8.48
N GLN A 79 11.36 12.28 -8.23
CA GLN A 79 10.65 11.94 -7.00
C GLN A 79 10.89 10.48 -6.62
N ILE A 80 10.63 10.16 -5.35
CA ILE A 80 10.57 8.80 -4.85
C ILE A 80 9.33 8.11 -5.40
N ILE A 81 9.54 6.88 -5.89
CA ILE A 81 8.51 5.94 -6.31
C ILE A 81 8.80 4.64 -5.56
N LEU A 82 7.83 4.18 -4.77
CA LEU A 82 7.94 2.85 -4.16
C LEU A 82 7.58 1.81 -5.21
N VAL A 83 8.43 0.82 -5.43
CA VAL A 83 8.16 -0.29 -6.35
C VAL A 83 7.99 -1.56 -5.55
N VAL A 84 6.90 -2.30 -5.76
CA VAL A 84 6.58 -3.54 -5.04
C VAL A 84 6.43 -4.68 -6.03
N ASP A 85 7.21 -5.75 -5.88
CA ASP A 85 6.94 -6.99 -6.61
C ASP A 85 6.09 -7.93 -5.74
N ARG A 86 4.84 -8.12 -6.18
CA ARG A 86 3.86 -9.00 -5.52
C ARG A 86 4.11 -10.47 -5.81
N SER A 87 5.04 -10.84 -6.69
CA SER A 87 5.32 -12.23 -7.01
C SER A 87 5.67 -13.02 -5.73
N GLU A 88 5.10 -14.21 -5.58
CA GLU A 88 5.29 -15.05 -4.38
C GLU A 88 6.76 -15.43 -4.14
N ARG A 89 7.58 -15.42 -5.21
CA ARG A 89 9.01 -15.74 -5.14
C ARG A 89 9.89 -14.55 -4.79
N VAL A 90 9.36 -13.33 -4.87
CA VAL A 90 10.14 -12.08 -4.72
C VAL A 90 9.75 -11.34 -3.45
N GLN A 91 8.50 -10.91 -3.31
CA GLN A 91 7.97 -10.27 -2.09
C GLN A 91 8.87 -9.16 -1.54
N ARG A 92 9.20 -8.20 -2.41
CA ARG A 92 10.09 -7.08 -2.10
C ARG A 92 9.50 -5.74 -2.50
N LEU A 93 9.91 -4.72 -1.75
CA LEU A 93 9.71 -3.32 -2.06
C LEU A 93 11.08 -2.66 -2.28
N TRP A 94 11.16 -1.75 -3.24
CA TRP A 94 12.28 -0.85 -3.48
C TRP A 94 11.85 0.59 -3.26
N ILE A 95 12.74 1.36 -2.63
CA ILE A 95 12.67 2.82 -2.62
C ILE A 95 13.49 3.26 -3.84
N ALA A 96 12.82 3.76 -4.89
CA ALA A 96 13.48 4.17 -6.13
C ALA A 96 13.22 5.65 -6.41
N VAL A 97 14.13 6.29 -7.16
CA VAL A 97 13.95 7.66 -7.66
C VAL A 97 13.81 7.62 -9.18
N GLY A 98 12.87 8.41 -9.71
CA GLY A 98 12.67 8.61 -11.15
C GLY A 98 11.75 9.80 -11.44
N GLY A 99 11.45 10.04 -12.71
CA GLY A 99 10.65 11.19 -13.16
C GLY A 99 11.48 12.40 -13.55
N GLY A 100 10.83 13.38 -14.15
CA GLY A 100 11.48 14.56 -14.75
C GLY A 100 12.59 14.17 -15.72
N GLU A 101 13.79 14.68 -15.48
CA GLU A 101 14.99 14.40 -16.28
C GLU A 101 15.56 12.99 -16.11
N LEU A 102 15.05 12.19 -15.15
CA LEU A 102 15.54 10.84 -14.91
C LEU A 102 14.90 9.84 -15.88
N GLU A 103 15.69 9.38 -16.85
CA GLU A 103 15.26 8.42 -17.87
C GLU A 103 14.97 7.00 -17.34
N LYS A 104 15.31 6.71 -16.08
CA LYS A 104 15.15 5.40 -15.44
C LYS A 104 14.85 5.51 -13.95
N LEU A 105 14.27 4.45 -13.40
CA LEU A 105 14.19 4.24 -11.96
C LEU A 105 15.56 3.83 -11.41
N THR A 106 15.99 4.45 -10.32
CA THR A 106 17.22 4.09 -9.60
C THR A 106 16.90 3.73 -8.15
N ALA A 107 17.13 2.48 -7.74
CA ALA A 107 16.91 2.05 -6.36
C ALA A 107 17.95 2.64 -5.40
N LEU A 108 17.46 3.10 -4.24
CA LEU A 108 18.24 3.56 -3.10
C LEU A 108 18.28 2.53 -1.97
N GLY A 109 17.22 1.73 -1.84
CA GLY A 109 17.11 0.68 -0.83
C GLY A 109 15.98 -0.29 -1.12
N SER A 110 15.91 -1.37 -0.36
CA SER A 110 14.89 -2.41 -0.48
C SER A 110 14.56 -3.04 0.88
N VAL A 111 13.30 -3.41 1.06
CA VAL A 111 12.82 -4.17 2.22
C VAL A 111 12.01 -5.38 1.76
N ARG A 112 11.90 -6.39 2.64
CA ARG A 112 10.94 -7.49 2.46
C ARG A 112 9.54 -6.99 2.76
N VAL A 113 8.57 -7.47 1.98
CA VAL A 113 7.14 -7.17 2.18
C VAL A 113 6.32 -8.46 2.15
N SER A 114 5.04 -8.38 2.49
CA SER A 114 4.09 -9.47 2.29
C SER A 114 2.84 -8.95 1.59
N THR A 115 2.57 -9.46 0.39
CA THR A 115 1.39 -9.12 -0.41
C THR A 115 0.32 -10.21 -0.31
N GLY A 116 -0.83 -9.93 -0.93
CA GLY A 116 -2.04 -10.73 -0.88
C GLY A 116 -1.87 -12.14 -1.43
N ARG A 117 -2.32 -13.13 -0.66
CA ARG A 117 -2.23 -14.55 -1.02
C ARG A 117 -3.62 -15.09 -1.39
N PRO A 118 -3.94 -15.28 -2.68
CA PRO A 118 -5.24 -15.84 -3.06
C PRO A 118 -5.40 -17.31 -2.62
N GLY A 119 -6.64 -17.79 -2.65
CA GLY A 119 -6.97 -19.21 -2.39
C GLY A 119 -7.68 -19.48 -1.05
N ARG A 120 -8.06 -18.44 -0.31
CA ARG A 120 -8.91 -18.53 0.89
C ARG A 120 -9.99 -17.45 0.83
N THR A 121 -11.11 -17.69 1.49
CA THR A 121 -12.21 -16.70 1.61
C THR A 121 -11.66 -15.35 2.09
N GLU A 122 -12.08 -14.27 1.44
CA GLU A 122 -11.58 -12.89 1.66
C GLU A 122 -10.08 -12.65 1.46
N HIS A 123 -9.31 -13.63 0.95
CA HIS A 123 -7.90 -13.41 0.62
C HIS A 123 -7.74 -13.22 -0.87
N PHE A 124 -7.31 -12.03 -1.27
CA PHE A 124 -7.14 -11.67 -2.67
C PHE A 124 -5.68 -11.43 -3.01
N ARG A 125 -5.35 -11.51 -4.30
CA ARG A 125 -4.04 -11.10 -4.80
C ARG A 125 -3.97 -9.58 -4.77
N THR A 126 -2.88 -9.01 -4.26
CA THR A 126 -2.69 -7.54 -4.25
C THR A 126 -2.75 -6.99 -5.69
N PRO A 127 -3.54 -5.94 -5.98
CA PRO A 127 -3.64 -5.35 -7.32
C PRO A 127 -2.28 -4.94 -7.91
N VAL A 128 -2.12 -5.09 -9.23
CA VAL A 128 -0.96 -4.57 -10.01
C VAL A 128 -1.37 -3.20 -10.57
N GLY A 129 -0.44 -2.24 -10.62
CA GLY A 129 -0.72 -0.91 -11.16
C GLY A 129 0.05 0.20 -10.47
N VAL A 130 -0.34 1.44 -10.74
CA VAL A 130 0.18 2.65 -10.10
C VAL A 130 -0.88 3.17 -9.14
N PHE A 131 -0.51 3.34 -7.87
CA PHE A 131 -1.37 3.83 -6.80
C PHE A 131 -0.80 5.14 -6.28
N ILE A 132 -1.65 6.15 -6.15
CA ILE A 132 -1.26 7.53 -5.84
C ILE A 132 -1.86 7.94 -4.50
N ASN A 133 -1.05 8.55 -3.64
CA ASN A 133 -1.44 9.15 -2.37
C ASN A 133 -1.62 10.67 -2.55
N ASP A 134 -2.68 11.04 -3.26
CA ASP A 134 -3.01 12.43 -3.66
C ASP A 134 -3.84 13.20 -2.61
N GLY A 135 -4.12 12.57 -1.46
CA GLY A 135 -4.96 13.15 -0.41
C GLY A 135 -6.47 13.13 -0.70
N GLN A 136 -6.96 12.49 -1.77
CA GLN A 136 -8.40 12.26 -1.96
C GLN A 136 -8.96 11.27 -0.94
N ILE A 137 -8.13 10.30 -0.54
CA ILE A 137 -8.43 9.33 0.52
C ILE A 137 -7.33 9.47 1.56
N TYR A 138 -7.71 9.93 2.76
CA TYR A 138 -6.77 9.95 3.87
C TYR A 138 -6.59 8.53 4.41
N GLY A 139 -5.33 8.15 4.56
CA GLY A 139 -4.96 7.04 5.42
C GLY A 139 -5.29 7.33 6.89
N TYR A 140 -4.81 6.48 7.79
CA TYR A 140 -5.06 6.63 9.23
C TYR A 140 -3.87 6.15 10.07
N ARG A 141 -3.99 6.33 11.38
CA ARG A 141 -3.02 5.87 12.39
C ARG A 141 -3.58 4.62 13.06
N ALA A 142 -2.80 3.55 13.10
CA ALA A 142 -3.19 2.29 13.74
C ALA A 142 -3.47 2.48 15.23
N GLN A 143 -4.51 1.81 15.75
CA GLN A 143 -4.81 1.85 17.19
C GLN A 143 -3.87 0.95 18.02
N GLY A 144 -3.16 0.02 17.38
CA GLY A 144 -2.32 -0.97 18.08
C GLY A 144 -3.12 -2.01 18.86
N THR A 145 -4.40 -2.21 18.51
CA THR A 145 -5.29 -3.16 19.17
C THR A 145 -4.93 -4.58 18.80
N LYS A 146 -4.89 -5.46 19.81
CA LYS A 146 -4.67 -6.89 19.63
C LYS A 146 -6.00 -7.59 19.31
N ASN A 147 -5.99 -8.49 18.34
CA ASN A 147 -7.10 -9.41 18.10
C ASN A 147 -7.08 -10.57 19.12
N GLU A 148 -8.01 -11.53 18.97
CA GLU A 148 -8.11 -12.71 19.83
C GLU A 148 -6.85 -13.59 19.87
N PHE A 149 -5.99 -13.49 18.84
CA PHE A 149 -4.70 -14.18 18.75
C PHE A 149 -3.53 -13.35 19.30
N GLY A 150 -3.80 -12.18 19.89
CA GLY A 150 -2.77 -11.28 20.42
C GLY A 150 -2.04 -10.46 19.35
N VAL A 151 -2.46 -10.54 18.08
CA VAL A 151 -1.83 -9.88 16.94
C VAL A 151 -2.38 -8.48 16.74
N ARG A 152 -1.49 -7.52 16.51
CA ARG A 152 -1.82 -6.16 16.04
C ARG A 152 -1.71 -6.12 14.52
N GLY A 153 -2.85 -6.25 13.84
CA GLY A 153 -2.91 -6.40 12.37
C GLY A 153 -2.11 -5.35 11.60
N ASN A 154 -2.26 -4.08 12.02
CA ASN A 154 -1.65 -2.89 11.39
C ASN A 154 -0.41 -2.38 12.14
N GLY A 155 0.20 -3.24 12.96
CA GLY A 155 1.37 -2.89 13.77
C GLY A 155 1.03 -2.11 15.04
N ASN A 156 2.05 -1.47 15.61
CA ASN A 156 1.93 -0.75 16.88
C ASN A 156 1.02 0.49 16.77
N LYS A 157 0.52 0.96 17.92
CA LYS A 157 -0.28 2.18 17.98
C LYS A 157 0.50 3.35 17.37
N GLY A 158 -0.17 4.12 16.53
CA GLY A 158 0.40 5.30 15.86
C GLY A 158 1.11 5.01 14.54
N MET A 159 1.29 3.75 14.13
CA MET A 159 1.84 3.44 12.80
C MET A 159 0.89 3.89 11.69
N ARG A 160 1.45 4.28 10.54
CA ARG A 160 0.66 4.73 9.39
C ARG A 160 0.02 3.56 8.66
N VAL A 161 -1.20 3.80 8.21
CA VAL A 161 -1.84 3.04 7.14
C VAL A 161 -2.08 4.00 6.00
N TRP A 162 -1.45 3.74 4.85
CA TRP A 162 -1.76 4.42 3.59
C TRP A 162 -2.89 3.65 2.89
N ASP A 163 -3.92 4.37 2.47
CA ASP A 163 -5.12 3.80 1.86
C ASP A 163 -5.23 4.30 0.43
N PHE A 164 -5.16 3.37 -0.52
CA PHE A 164 -5.23 3.65 -1.95
C PHE A 164 -6.64 3.39 -2.51
N GLY A 165 -7.63 3.24 -1.64
CA GLY A 165 -9.03 3.09 -2.00
C GLY A 165 -9.38 1.75 -2.61
N TRP A 166 -10.54 1.71 -3.26
CA TRP A 166 -11.06 0.53 -3.94
C TRP A 166 -10.33 0.30 -5.27
N GLN A 167 -9.81 -0.91 -5.44
CA GLN A 167 -9.00 -1.33 -6.57
C GLN A 167 -9.56 -2.64 -7.14
N THR A 168 -9.39 -2.87 -8.44
CA THR A 168 -9.71 -4.17 -9.03
C THR A 168 -8.51 -5.10 -8.97
N THR A 169 -8.77 -6.39 -8.84
CA THR A 169 -7.76 -7.45 -8.95
C THR A 169 -8.40 -8.68 -9.58
N GLU A 170 -7.58 -9.62 -10.03
CA GLU A 170 -8.05 -10.88 -10.59
C GLU A 170 -8.84 -11.66 -9.53
N ASP A 171 -10.06 -12.11 -9.87
CA ASP A 171 -10.83 -12.98 -8.98
C ASP A 171 -10.35 -14.43 -9.12
N TRP A 172 -9.57 -14.89 -8.16
CA TRP A 172 -9.06 -16.26 -8.14
C TRP A 172 -10.17 -17.33 -8.05
N ARG A 173 -11.40 -16.95 -7.66
CA ARG A 173 -12.54 -17.87 -7.56
C ARG A 173 -13.20 -18.11 -8.92
N LYS A 174 -13.07 -17.16 -9.84
CA LYS A 174 -13.74 -17.18 -11.15
C LYS A 174 -12.81 -16.61 -12.22
N LYS A 175 -12.38 -17.50 -13.12
CA LYS A 175 -11.51 -17.14 -14.25
C LYS A 175 -12.10 -15.98 -15.05
N ASP A 176 -11.22 -15.06 -15.49
CA ASP A 176 -11.53 -13.93 -16.36
C ASP A 176 -12.53 -12.92 -15.74
N THR A 177 -12.66 -12.92 -14.41
CA THR A 177 -13.46 -11.94 -13.67
C THR A 177 -12.58 -11.15 -12.70
N VAL A 178 -13.10 -10.01 -12.25
CA VAL A 178 -12.41 -9.13 -11.30
C VAL A 178 -13.08 -9.18 -9.94
N ALA A 179 -12.27 -9.15 -8.89
CA ALA A 179 -12.68 -8.84 -7.54
C ALA A 179 -12.37 -7.36 -7.24
N VAL A 180 -13.08 -6.80 -6.27
CA VAL A 180 -12.81 -5.46 -5.75
C VAL A 180 -12.25 -5.58 -4.34
N VAL A 181 -11.12 -4.94 -4.10
CA VAL A 181 -10.41 -4.96 -2.81
C VAL A 181 -10.07 -3.53 -2.41
N ARG A 182 -10.03 -3.25 -1.11
CA ARG A 182 -9.47 -1.99 -0.61
C ARG A 182 -7.97 -2.18 -0.43
N LEU A 183 -7.16 -1.47 -1.21
CA LEU A 183 -5.71 -1.61 -1.14
C LEU A 183 -5.16 -0.69 -0.06
N GLU A 184 -4.56 -1.28 0.96
CA GLU A 184 -3.84 -0.57 2.00
C GLU A 184 -2.37 -1.01 2.06
N MET A 185 -1.49 -0.09 2.43
CA MET A 185 -0.11 -0.39 2.85
C MET A 185 0.05 -0.04 4.32
N HIS A 186 0.53 -0.98 5.13
CA HIS A 186 0.60 -0.80 6.58
C HIS A 186 1.70 -1.62 7.25
N ALA A 187 2.09 -1.21 8.45
CA ALA A 187 3.01 -1.95 9.30
C ALA A 187 2.49 -3.35 9.65
N THR A 188 3.43 -4.28 9.85
CA THR A 188 3.16 -5.63 10.33
C THR A 188 3.44 -5.70 11.83
N ASP A 189 2.73 -6.56 12.57
CA ASP A 189 3.04 -6.78 13.99
C ASP A 189 4.53 -7.11 14.18
N PRO A 190 5.32 -6.24 14.85
CA PRO A 190 6.76 -6.42 14.97
C PRO A 190 7.14 -7.61 15.87
N ASP A 191 6.26 -7.97 16.82
CA ASP A 191 6.57 -9.01 17.80
C ASP A 191 6.20 -10.41 17.28
N LEU A 192 5.17 -10.52 16.43
CA LEU A 192 4.59 -11.81 16.05
C LEU A 192 4.68 -12.14 14.56
N LEU A 193 4.61 -11.14 13.68
CA LEU A 193 4.41 -11.39 12.24
C LEU A 193 5.52 -10.82 11.34
N GLU A 194 6.32 -9.86 11.80
CA GLU A 194 7.34 -9.23 10.97
C GLU A 194 8.41 -10.23 10.49
N GLY A 195 8.73 -11.25 11.30
CA GLY A 195 9.61 -12.35 10.89
C GLY A 195 9.09 -13.21 9.72
N ARG A 196 7.81 -13.05 9.33
CA ARG A 196 7.20 -13.76 8.19
C ARG A 196 7.25 -12.96 6.89
N LEU A 197 7.65 -11.69 6.93
CA LEU A 197 7.79 -10.86 5.73
C LEU A 197 8.74 -11.49 4.70
N GLY A 198 8.46 -11.25 3.41
CA GLY A 198 9.09 -11.94 2.29
C GLY A 198 8.30 -13.17 1.81
N ARG A 199 7.04 -13.30 2.25
CA ARG A 199 6.09 -14.33 1.82
C ARG A 199 4.76 -13.67 1.46
N SER A 200 4.05 -14.19 0.47
CA SER A 200 2.67 -13.77 0.22
C SER A 200 1.79 -14.32 1.34
N ASP A 201 1.42 -13.47 2.30
CA ASP A 201 0.75 -13.80 3.58
C ASP A 201 -0.16 -12.63 4.05
N SER A 202 -0.83 -11.95 3.11
CA SER A 202 -1.85 -10.93 3.39
C SER A 202 -3.21 -11.25 2.73
N GLU A 203 -4.25 -10.50 3.09
CA GLU A 203 -5.60 -10.60 2.51
C GLU A 203 -5.78 -9.73 1.25
N GLY A 204 -4.74 -9.00 0.84
CA GLY A 204 -4.78 -8.07 -0.30
C GLY A 204 -3.91 -6.83 -0.11
N CYS A 205 -3.53 -6.52 1.14
CA CYS A 205 -2.68 -5.39 1.52
C CYS A 205 -1.20 -5.57 1.16
N ILE A 206 -0.44 -4.47 1.22
CA ILE A 206 1.03 -4.46 1.20
C ILE A 206 1.51 -4.33 2.65
N ARG A 207 1.92 -5.45 3.26
CA ARG A 207 2.43 -5.46 4.63
C ARG A 207 3.93 -5.15 4.62
N ILE A 208 4.33 -4.14 5.39
CA ILE A 208 5.72 -3.66 5.48
C ILE A 208 6.29 -3.84 6.90
N PRO A 209 7.63 -3.83 7.07
CA PRO A 209 8.25 -3.83 8.39
C PRO A 209 7.83 -2.60 9.21
N SER A 210 7.66 -2.74 10.52
CA SER A 210 7.30 -1.61 11.40
C SER A 210 8.35 -0.50 11.35
N ARG A 211 9.63 -0.87 11.33
CA ARG A 211 10.73 0.11 11.22
C ARG A 211 10.71 0.88 9.89
N PHE A 212 10.34 0.20 8.81
CA PHE A 212 10.19 0.86 7.50
C PHE A 212 8.95 1.75 7.45
N ASN A 213 7.85 1.38 8.10
CA ASN A 213 6.67 2.24 8.23
C ASN A 213 7.01 3.56 8.94
N THR A 214 7.73 3.49 10.06
CA THR A 214 8.17 4.69 10.78
C THR A 214 9.11 5.55 9.94
N PHE A 215 10.06 4.94 9.22
CA PHE A 215 10.94 5.65 8.31
C PHE A 215 10.16 6.35 7.18
N LEU A 216 9.21 5.64 6.56
CA LEU A 216 8.38 6.17 5.48
C LEU A 216 7.50 7.34 5.94
N ASP A 217 6.91 7.24 7.14
CA ASP A 217 6.09 8.28 7.78
C ASP A 217 6.92 9.49 8.23
N HIS A 218 8.12 9.26 8.79
CA HIS A 218 9.01 10.32 9.24
C HIS A 218 9.49 11.16 8.07
N HIS A 219 9.99 10.50 7.01
CA HIS A 219 10.56 11.16 5.83
C HIS A 219 9.53 11.52 4.75
N GLY A 220 8.24 11.24 4.99
CA GLY A 220 7.15 11.57 4.07
C GLY A 220 7.35 11.09 2.63
N LEU A 221 8.02 9.95 2.40
CA LEU A 221 8.53 9.63 1.05
C LEU A 221 7.42 9.45 0.00
N ILE A 222 6.17 9.26 0.42
CA ILE A 222 4.99 9.20 -0.45
C ILE A 222 3.89 10.18 -0.03
N ASP A 223 4.19 11.23 0.74
CA ASP A 223 3.21 12.17 1.28
C ASP A 223 3.27 13.57 0.61
N ARG A 224 3.98 13.73 -0.52
CA ARG A 224 4.20 15.03 -1.20
C ARG A 224 2.93 15.88 -1.37
N ASP A 225 1.84 15.28 -1.83
CA ASP A 225 0.58 16.01 -2.03
C ASP A 225 -0.11 16.35 -0.71
N LEU A 226 0.04 15.50 0.32
CA LEU A 226 -0.47 15.81 1.66
C LEU A 226 0.29 16.99 2.28
N ASP A 227 1.59 17.11 2.04
CA ASP A 227 2.40 18.24 2.49
C ASP A 227 1.92 19.56 1.88
N HIS A 228 1.65 19.58 0.58
CA HIS A 228 1.05 20.75 -0.07
C HIS A 228 -0.33 21.09 0.53
N LEU A 229 -1.19 20.08 0.74
CA LEU A 229 -2.54 20.28 1.29
C LEU A 229 -2.55 20.82 2.73
N ILE A 230 -1.52 20.53 3.54
CA ILE A 230 -1.39 21.07 4.90
C ILE A 230 -1.23 22.59 4.88
N HIS A 231 -0.48 23.11 3.92
CA HIS A 231 -0.17 24.54 3.84
C HIS A 231 -1.32 25.37 3.27
N ASP A 232 -2.19 24.75 2.46
CA ASP A 232 -3.18 25.46 1.66
C ASP A 232 -4.65 25.39 2.17
N GLY A 233 -4.96 24.55 3.17
CA GLY A 233 -6.34 24.05 3.34
C GLY A 233 -7.02 24.13 4.72
N GLN A 234 -8.36 24.04 4.71
CA GLN A 234 -9.22 23.94 5.91
C GLN A 234 -9.00 22.65 6.74
N ASN A 235 -8.35 21.63 6.17
CA ASN A 235 -8.08 20.34 6.80
C ASN A 235 -6.69 20.24 7.45
N ALA A 236 -5.92 21.33 7.51
CA ALA A 236 -4.54 21.35 8.01
C ALA A 236 -4.38 20.64 9.37
N ARG A 237 -5.33 20.83 10.31
CA ARG A 237 -5.29 20.18 11.62
C ARG A 237 -5.41 18.65 11.54
N ALA A 238 -6.30 18.14 10.69
CA ALA A 238 -6.50 16.70 10.54
C ALA A 238 -5.29 16.05 9.86
N LEU A 239 -4.75 16.70 8.81
CA LEU A 239 -3.55 16.26 8.13
C LEU A 239 -2.32 16.34 9.04
N GLN A 240 -2.17 17.37 9.86
CA GLN A 240 -1.07 17.46 10.82
C GLN A 240 -1.16 16.39 11.91
N ALA A 241 -2.37 16.02 12.33
CA ALA A 241 -2.57 14.86 13.21
C ALA A 241 -2.24 13.53 12.51
N LEU A 242 -2.49 13.46 11.19
CA LEU A 242 -2.19 12.29 10.37
C LEU A 242 -0.69 12.11 10.15
N LEU A 243 0.03 13.15 9.71
CA LEU A 243 1.47 13.14 9.44
C LEU A 243 2.31 13.14 10.72
N GLY A 244 1.76 13.66 11.81
CA GLY A 244 2.40 13.61 13.13
C GLY A 244 3.50 14.66 13.31
N ALA A 245 3.93 14.84 14.56
CA ALA A 245 4.84 15.92 14.94
C ALA A 245 6.29 15.71 14.47
N SER A 246 6.68 14.47 14.18
CA SER A 246 8.00 14.13 13.68
C SER A 246 8.07 14.12 12.16
N HIS A 247 7.03 14.55 11.44
CA HIS A 247 7.07 14.56 9.97
C HIS A 247 8.11 15.56 9.47
N ASP A 248 9.05 15.09 8.66
CA ASP A 248 10.17 15.85 8.09
C ASP A 248 10.37 15.36 6.64
N PRO A 249 9.61 15.88 5.66
CA PRO A 249 9.55 15.30 4.33
C PRO A 249 10.90 15.44 3.60
N ALA A 250 11.34 14.33 3.00
CA ALA A 250 12.54 14.32 2.18
C ALA A 250 12.36 15.21 0.93
N PRO A 251 13.40 15.91 0.44
CA PRO A 251 13.28 16.77 -0.75
C PRO A 251 12.76 16.04 -2.00
N LEU A 252 13.11 14.76 -2.14
CA LEU A 252 12.65 13.89 -3.23
C LEU A 252 11.31 13.19 -2.92
N ALA A 253 10.55 13.60 -1.91
CA ALA A 253 9.26 12.98 -1.60
C ALA A 253 8.36 12.93 -2.84
N GLY A 254 7.71 11.78 -3.01
CA GLY A 254 6.72 11.54 -4.06
C GLY A 254 5.36 11.22 -3.46
N ASP A 255 4.58 10.45 -4.20
CA ASP A 255 3.17 10.14 -3.95
C ASP A 255 2.78 8.73 -4.47
N ARG A 256 3.70 8.03 -5.15
CA ARG A 256 3.41 6.83 -5.96
C ARG A 256 3.92 5.54 -5.31
N VAL A 257 3.07 4.52 -5.39
CA VAL A 257 3.42 3.11 -5.22
C VAL A 257 3.09 2.37 -6.51
N VAL A 258 4.09 1.72 -7.12
CA VAL A 258 3.92 0.87 -8.30
C VAL A 258 4.00 -0.58 -7.87
N VAL A 259 2.93 -1.34 -8.04
CA VAL A 259 2.94 -2.79 -7.81
C VAL A 259 3.07 -3.51 -9.15
N ILE A 260 4.08 -4.36 -9.28
CA ILE A 260 4.33 -5.26 -10.41
C ILE A 260 4.09 -6.71 -10.00
N ASP A 261 4.02 -7.60 -11.00
CA ASP A 261 4.11 -9.04 -10.80
C ASP A 261 5.19 -9.62 -11.74
N SER A 262 6.38 -9.90 -11.21
CA SER A 262 7.49 -10.39 -12.05
C SER A 262 7.34 -11.83 -12.52
N SER A 263 6.32 -12.55 -12.01
CA SER A 263 5.90 -13.87 -12.50
C SER A 263 4.82 -13.81 -13.57
N GLN A 264 4.15 -12.67 -13.75
CA GLN A 264 3.07 -12.48 -14.72
C GLN A 264 3.14 -11.05 -15.27
N THR A 265 3.99 -10.84 -16.28
CA THR A 265 4.27 -9.50 -16.82
C THR A 265 3.12 -8.89 -17.59
N ASP A 266 2.13 -9.69 -17.96
CA ASP A 266 0.88 -9.32 -18.63
C ASP A 266 -0.32 -9.24 -17.66
N ALA A 267 -0.07 -9.23 -16.34
CA ALA A 267 -1.11 -9.09 -15.33
C ALA A 267 -1.97 -7.85 -15.60
N GLN A 268 -3.29 -8.01 -15.47
CA GLN A 268 -4.23 -6.90 -15.67
C GLN A 268 -3.99 -5.82 -14.60
N LEU A 269 -3.82 -4.58 -15.06
CA LEU A 269 -3.71 -3.43 -14.16
C LEU A 269 -5.05 -3.16 -13.46
N SER A 270 -4.96 -2.72 -12.21
CA SER A 270 -6.10 -2.23 -11.44
C SER A 270 -6.78 -1.07 -12.16
N ASP A 271 -8.11 -1.04 -12.04
CA ASP A 271 -8.99 -0.02 -12.57
C ASP A 271 -9.83 0.55 -11.40
N PRO A 272 -9.39 1.65 -10.78
CA PRO A 272 -10.07 2.24 -9.63
C PRO A 272 -11.46 2.79 -9.99
N GLU A 273 -11.68 3.23 -11.24
CA GLU A 273 -12.98 3.70 -11.69
C GLU A 273 -13.99 2.56 -11.78
N ARG A 274 -13.57 1.42 -12.36
CA ARG A 274 -14.38 0.21 -12.37
C ARG A 274 -14.63 -0.33 -10.97
N ALA A 275 -13.63 -0.30 -10.09
CA ALA A 275 -13.79 -0.69 -8.69
C ALA A 275 -14.86 0.15 -7.99
N ARG A 276 -14.79 1.49 -8.14
CA ARG A 276 -15.77 2.43 -7.59
C ARG A 276 -17.16 2.17 -8.14
N LYS A 277 -17.28 1.98 -9.47
CA LYS A 277 -18.57 1.66 -10.10
C LYS A 277 -19.19 0.38 -9.54
N ILE A 278 -18.40 -0.68 -9.36
CA ILE A 278 -18.88 -1.95 -8.79
C ILE A 278 -19.37 -1.75 -7.34
N GLN A 279 -18.64 -0.98 -6.53
CA GLN A 279 -19.05 -0.66 -5.16
C GLN A 279 -20.35 0.17 -5.12
N ASP A 280 -20.46 1.19 -5.98
CA ASP A 280 -21.66 2.03 -6.07
C ASP A 280 -22.89 1.23 -6.51
N ASP A 281 -22.72 0.35 -7.50
CA ASP A 281 -23.81 -0.50 -7.99
C ASP A 281 -24.26 -1.52 -6.93
N PHE A 282 -23.32 -2.08 -6.16
CA PHE A 282 -23.64 -2.96 -5.03
C PHE A 282 -24.36 -2.21 -3.90
N ALA A 283 -23.90 -1.00 -3.55
CA ALA A 283 -24.56 -0.17 -2.55
C ALA A 283 -26.00 0.19 -2.95
N LYS A 284 -26.22 0.54 -4.23
CA LYS A 284 -27.57 0.77 -4.78
C LYS A 284 -28.44 -0.48 -4.69
N PHE A 285 -27.90 -1.65 -5.04
CA PHE A 285 -28.62 -2.91 -4.92
C PHE A 285 -29.04 -3.19 -3.46
N LEU A 286 -28.13 -3.02 -2.50
CA LEU A 286 -28.45 -3.16 -1.07
C LEU A 286 -29.54 -2.19 -0.64
N ALA A 287 -29.45 -0.92 -1.03
CA ALA A 287 -30.46 0.08 -0.71
C ALA A 287 -31.85 -0.27 -1.30
N GLN A 288 -31.89 -0.79 -2.53
CA GLN A 288 -33.13 -1.26 -3.17
C GLN A 288 -33.68 -2.52 -2.48
N SER A 289 -32.82 -3.45 -2.07
CA SER A 289 -33.22 -4.68 -1.38
C SER A 289 -33.81 -4.42 0.01
N GLN A 290 -33.38 -3.34 0.69
CA GLN A 290 -33.93 -2.92 1.97
C GLN A 290 -35.21 -2.08 1.87
N ASN A 291 -35.55 -1.59 0.67
CA ASN A 291 -36.79 -0.85 0.43
C ASN A 291 -37.56 -1.46 -0.75
N PRO A 292 -38.23 -2.62 -0.56
CA PRO A 292 -38.86 -3.35 -1.65
C PRO A 292 -40.07 -2.65 -2.30
N ASN A 293 -40.40 -1.40 -1.91
CA ASN A 293 -41.54 -0.68 -2.48
C ASN A 293 -41.28 0.82 -2.70
N PRO A 294 -40.62 1.23 -3.80
CA PRO A 294 -40.85 2.56 -4.34
C PRO A 294 -42.17 2.52 -5.10
N ASN A 295 -43.32 2.63 -4.43
CA ASN A 295 -44.62 2.71 -5.11
C ASN A 295 -44.73 4.07 -5.82
N PRO A 296 -44.63 4.17 -7.16
CA PRO A 296 -44.81 5.41 -7.87
C PRO A 296 -46.22 5.36 -8.47
N ASN A 297 -47.26 5.46 -7.65
CA ASN A 297 -48.60 5.67 -8.21
C ASN A 297 -49.50 6.46 -7.24
N PRO A 298 -49.70 7.77 -7.47
CA PRO A 298 -50.85 8.46 -6.94
C PRO A 298 -52.02 8.20 -7.89
N ASN A 299 -52.83 7.18 -7.62
CA ASN A 299 -54.15 7.08 -8.25
C ASN A 299 -55.23 6.93 -7.16
N PRO A 300 -56.30 7.77 -7.16
CA PRO A 300 -57.30 7.76 -6.10
C PRO A 300 -58.19 6.51 -6.18
N ASN A 301 -58.47 5.97 -5.00
CA ASN A 301 -59.50 4.99 -4.60
C ASN A 301 -60.90 5.24 -5.25
N PRO A 302 -61.92 4.34 -5.19
CA PRO A 302 -61.99 2.99 -4.60
C PRO A 302 -62.72 1.91 -5.43
N ASN A 303 -62.46 0.63 -5.14
CA ASN A 303 -63.51 -0.40 -5.18
C ASN A 303 -63.21 -1.52 -4.18
N PRO A 304 -64.11 -1.84 -3.22
CA PRO A 304 -63.86 -2.87 -2.23
C PRO A 304 -64.25 -4.23 -2.79
N ASN A 305 -63.28 -5.12 -2.99
CA ASN A 305 -63.58 -6.52 -3.29
C ASN A 305 -62.85 -7.44 -2.30
N SER A 306 -63.68 -8.06 -1.44
CA SER A 306 -63.52 -9.29 -0.67
C SER A 306 -62.10 -9.71 -0.24
N ALA A 307 -61.82 -9.53 1.05
CA ALA A 307 -60.64 -10.05 1.74
C ALA A 307 -60.62 -11.60 1.75
N PRO A 308 -59.54 -12.26 1.29
CA PRO A 308 -59.31 -13.68 1.53
C PRO A 308 -59.02 -13.93 3.02
N ALA A 309 -59.53 -15.05 3.54
CA ALA A 309 -59.36 -15.44 4.94
C ALA A 309 -57.87 -15.58 5.34
N PRO A 310 -57.47 -15.19 6.56
CA PRO A 310 -56.07 -15.27 7.01
C PRO A 310 -55.56 -16.72 7.03
N ALA A 311 -54.35 -16.92 6.51
CA ALA A 311 -53.63 -18.19 6.63
C ALA A 311 -53.29 -18.50 8.11
N PRO A 312 -53.29 -19.77 8.54
CA PRO A 312 -52.96 -20.16 9.91
C PRO A 312 -51.55 -19.72 10.32
N ALA A 313 -51.40 -19.29 11.57
CA ALA A 313 -50.13 -18.85 12.13
C ALA A 313 -49.07 -19.98 12.11
N PRO A 314 -47.80 -19.69 11.73
CA PRO A 314 -46.72 -20.67 11.79
C PRO A 314 -46.48 -21.18 13.21
N ALA A 315 -46.21 -22.48 13.33
CA ALA A 315 -45.88 -23.11 14.60
C ALA A 315 -44.58 -22.54 15.19
N PRO A 316 -44.46 -22.40 16.54
CA PRO A 316 -43.26 -21.88 17.18
C PRO A 316 -42.01 -22.73 16.87
N ALA A 317 -40.90 -22.05 16.58
CA ALA A 317 -39.61 -22.70 16.36
C ALA A 317 -39.13 -23.44 17.64
N PRO A 318 -38.47 -24.60 17.51
CA PRO A 318 -37.91 -25.33 18.65
C PRO A 318 -36.88 -24.50 19.42
N ALA A 319 -36.89 -24.63 20.75
CA ALA A 319 -35.94 -23.95 21.62
C ALA A 319 -34.49 -24.38 21.30
N PRO A 320 -33.51 -23.45 21.28
CA PRO A 320 -32.11 -23.76 21.05
C PRO A 320 -31.56 -24.75 22.09
N ALA A 321 -30.75 -25.71 21.61
CA ALA A 321 -30.06 -26.65 22.48
C ALA A 321 -29.06 -25.93 23.42
N PRO A 322 -28.88 -26.40 24.67
CA PRO A 322 -27.94 -25.80 25.62
C PRO A 322 -26.50 -25.80 25.09
N ALA A 323 -25.78 -24.71 25.37
CA ALA A 323 -24.37 -24.57 25.00
C ALA A 323 -23.50 -25.63 25.70
N PRO A 324 -22.48 -26.18 25.01
CA PRO A 324 -21.53 -27.12 25.61
C PRO A 324 -20.77 -26.52 26.79
N ALA A 325 -20.54 -27.32 27.83
CA ALA A 325 -19.77 -26.90 29.00
C ALA A 325 -18.31 -26.58 28.64
N PRO A 326 -17.68 -25.59 29.28
CA PRO A 326 -16.28 -25.24 29.05
C PRO A 326 -15.32 -26.41 29.33
N ALA A 327 -14.29 -26.54 28.50
CA ALA A 327 -13.25 -27.54 28.68
C ALA A 327 -12.41 -27.27 29.95
N PRO A 328 -11.92 -28.32 30.65
CA PRO A 328 -11.09 -28.16 31.83
C PRO A 328 -9.76 -27.43 31.56
N ALA A 329 -9.33 -26.62 32.52
CA ALA A 329 -8.07 -25.89 32.45
C ALA A 329 -6.85 -26.83 32.40
N PRO A 330 -5.78 -26.48 31.65
CA PRO A 330 -4.55 -27.27 31.59
C PRO A 330 -3.86 -27.42 32.95
N ALA A 331 -3.25 -28.59 33.19
CA ALA A 331 -2.49 -28.87 34.39
C ALA A 331 -1.19 -28.03 34.48
N PRO A 332 -0.75 -27.65 35.70
CA PRO A 332 0.49 -26.90 35.89
C PRO A 332 1.74 -27.65 35.40
N ALA A 333 2.71 -26.91 34.86
CA ALA A 333 3.99 -27.44 34.41
C ALA A 333 4.86 -27.96 35.58
N PRO A 334 5.68 -29.01 35.38
CA PRO A 334 6.59 -29.53 36.41
C PRO A 334 7.66 -28.52 36.86
N ALA A 335 8.03 -28.57 38.13
CA ALA A 335 9.06 -27.73 38.71
C ALA A 335 10.48 -28.07 38.16
N PRO A 336 11.39 -27.08 38.07
CA PRO A 336 12.77 -27.31 37.61
C PRO A 336 13.57 -28.22 38.55
N ALA A 337 14.46 -29.03 37.97
CA ALA A 337 15.39 -29.89 38.71
C ALA A 337 16.49 -29.07 39.42
N PRO A 338 16.97 -29.50 40.60
CA PRO A 338 18.00 -28.80 41.35
C PRO A 338 19.38 -28.85 40.65
N ALA A 339 20.07 -27.72 40.68
CA ALA A 339 21.44 -27.57 40.18
C ALA A 339 22.43 -28.38 41.04
N GLN A 340 23.28 -29.18 40.39
CA GLN A 340 24.40 -29.85 41.06
C GLN A 340 25.51 -28.83 41.36
N GLY A 341 25.97 -28.86 42.61
CA GLY A 341 26.94 -27.92 43.16
C GLY A 341 28.38 -28.13 42.69
N GLU A 342 29.11 -27.01 42.67
CA GLU A 342 30.57 -26.93 42.70
C GLU A 342 31.16 -27.73 43.88
N PRO A 343 32.29 -28.44 43.69
CA PRO A 343 33.20 -28.73 44.77
C PRO A 343 34.25 -27.62 44.91
N ALA A 344 34.39 -27.15 46.15
CA ALA A 344 35.39 -26.21 46.61
C ALA A 344 36.80 -26.82 46.67
N ALA A 345 37.77 -25.91 46.73
CA ALA A 345 39.23 -26.04 46.69
C ALA A 345 39.89 -27.12 47.58
N GLU A 346 41.05 -27.60 47.12
CA GLU A 346 42.12 -28.05 48.02
C GLU A 346 43.42 -27.26 47.77
N ASP A 347 43.90 -26.73 48.88
CA ASP A 347 45.10 -25.97 49.14
C ASP A 347 46.32 -26.92 49.20
N THR A 348 47.41 -26.60 48.50
CA THR A 348 48.71 -27.23 48.74
C THR A 348 49.83 -26.21 48.75
N THR A 349 50.31 -26.01 49.98
CA THR A 349 51.52 -25.33 50.43
C THR A 349 52.79 -25.83 49.71
N THR A 350 53.70 -24.92 49.36
CA THR A 350 55.15 -25.21 49.40
C THR A 350 55.95 -23.92 49.64
N LEU A 351 57.03 -24.12 50.40
CA LEU A 351 57.99 -23.17 51.00
C LEU A 351 58.68 -22.23 50.01
#